data_AF-A0A7X7NGJ2-F1
#
_entry.id   AF-A0A7X7NGJ2-F1
#
_cell.length_a   1.000
_cell.length_b   1.000
_cell.length_c   1.000
_cell.angle_alpha   90.00
_cell.angle_beta   90.00
_cell.angle_gamma   90.00
#
_symmetry.space_group_name_H-M   'P 1'
#
loop_
_entity.id
_entity.type
_entity.pdbx_description
1 polymer ?
#
loop_
_entity_poly.entity_id
_entity_poly.type
_entity_poly.pdbx_seq_one_letter_code
_entity_poly.pdbx_strand_id
1 'polypeptide(L)'
;VKDQDKLDQWTAEFDALQAEVQSIVDNSMVDGKQVTGTDEITSVALDPDATNSLSVTFTTDLSTISALAITGGAAGVTTEMGKALSYLTEAKKFDNIVDQQVRMTDTIIASKQAVMSLITDIDEAEQMNEVVDLSIRQQAAVSMMAQGNMLQSSLARLYE
;
A
#
# COMPACT_ATOMS: atom_id res chain seq x y z
N VAL A 1 -37.59 -29.77 -41.05
CA VAL A 1 -37.21 -28.46 -41.64
C VAL A 1 -37.40 -27.35 -40.62
N LYS A 2 -38.64 -27.01 -40.21
CA LYS A 2 -38.91 -25.95 -39.21
C LYS A 2 -38.20 -26.09 -37.84
N ASP A 3 -37.90 -27.31 -37.40
CA ASP A 3 -37.20 -27.53 -36.13
C ASP A 3 -35.67 -27.45 -36.27
N GLN A 4 -35.13 -27.72 -37.46
CA GLN A 4 -33.71 -27.56 -37.74
C GLN A 4 -33.35 -26.08 -37.89
N ASP A 5 -34.19 -25.32 -38.60
CA ASP A 5 -33.98 -23.88 -38.79
C ASP A 5 -33.94 -23.13 -37.43
N LYS A 6 -34.75 -23.57 -36.46
CA LYS A 6 -34.73 -23.02 -35.08
C LYS A 6 -33.48 -23.42 -34.30
N LEU A 7 -33.04 -24.67 -34.43
CA LEU A 7 -31.82 -25.15 -33.79
C LEU A 7 -30.61 -24.38 -34.32
N ASP A 8 -30.55 -24.16 -35.64
CA ASP A 8 -29.49 -23.40 -36.31
C ASP A 8 -29.50 -21.94 -35.84
N GLN A 9 -30.68 -21.33 -35.69
CA GLN A 9 -30.83 -19.98 -35.16
C GLN A 9 -30.32 -19.86 -33.71
N TRP A 10 -30.70 -20.79 -32.82
CA TRP A 10 -30.24 -20.77 -31.43
C TRP A 10 -28.75 -21.07 -31.29
N THR A 11 -28.22 -21.94 -32.15
CA THR A 11 -26.79 -22.22 -32.19
C THR A 11 -26.02 -20.95 -32.57
N ALA A 12 -26.46 -20.25 -33.62
CA ALA A 12 -25.83 -18.99 -34.02
C ALA A 12 -25.90 -17.90 -32.94
N GLU A 13 -27.03 -17.79 -32.23
CA GLU A 13 -27.18 -16.85 -31.11
C GLU A 13 -26.25 -17.22 -29.93
N PHE A 14 -26.16 -18.50 -29.60
CA PHE A 14 -25.27 -18.99 -28.54
C PHE A 14 -23.80 -18.76 -28.88
N ASP A 15 -23.38 -19.05 -30.12
CA ASP A 15 -22.01 -18.84 -30.59
C ASP A 15 -21.66 -17.35 -30.59
N ALA A 16 -22.62 -16.47 -30.94
CA ALA A 16 -22.42 -15.03 -30.86
C ALA A 16 -22.21 -14.55 -29.41
N LEU A 17 -23.02 -15.02 -28.47
CA LEU A 17 -22.85 -14.70 -27.04
C LEU A 17 -21.54 -15.25 -26.49
N GLN A 18 -21.15 -16.46 -26.87
CA GLN A 18 -19.87 -17.04 -26.50
C GLN A 18 -18.71 -16.18 -27.01
N ALA A 19 -18.76 -15.77 -28.28
CA ALA A 19 -17.73 -14.93 -28.89
C ALA A 19 -17.65 -13.55 -28.20
N GLU A 20 -18.80 -12.97 -27.82
CA GLU A 20 -18.84 -11.72 -27.07
C GLU A 20 -18.20 -11.87 -25.69
N VAL A 21 -18.55 -12.92 -24.93
CA VAL A 21 -17.97 -13.17 -23.61
C VAL A 21 -16.47 -13.46 -23.72
N GLN A 22 -16.05 -14.26 -24.70
CA GLN A 22 -14.63 -14.50 -24.97
C GLN A 22 -13.89 -13.20 -25.29
N SER A 23 -14.49 -12.33 -26.12
CA SER A 23 -13.92 -11.01 -26.41
C SER A 23 -13.80 -10.14 -25.16
N ILE A 24 -14.77 -10.17 -24.25
CA ILE A 24 -14.67 -9.44 -22.97
C ILE A 24 -13.51 -10.00 -22.14
N VAL A 25 -13.40 -11.32 -22.05
CA VAL A 25 -12.32 -12.00 -21.32
C VAL A 25 -10.95 -11.65 -21.90
N ASP A 26 -10.79 -11.67 -23.22
CA ASP A 26 -9.53 -11.41 -23.91
C ASP A 26 -9.11 -9.93 -23.84
N ASN A 27 -10.08 -9.02 -23.80
CA ASN A 27 -9.83 -7.58 -23.73
C ASN A 27 -9.85 -7.02 -22.29
N SER A 28 -10.06 -7.87 -21.28
CA SER A 28 -9.97 -7.45 -19.87
C SER A 28 -8.51 -7.33 -19.47
N MET A 29 -7.95 -6.13 -19.69
CA MET A 29 -6.52 -5.84 -19.50
C MET A 29 -6.31 -4.73 -18.46
N VAL A 30 -5.29 -4.89 -17.63
CA VAL A 30 -4.73 -3.84 -16.75
C VAL A 30 -3.23 -3.78 -16.98
N ASP A 31 -2.69 -2.60 -17.25
CA ASP A 31 -1.26 -2.38 -17.55
C ASP A 31 -0.69 -3.32 -18.63
N GLY A 32 -1.52 -3.64 -19.64
CA GLY A 32 -1.13 -4.51 -20.75
C GLY A 32 -1.08 -6.00 -20.40
N LYS A 33 -1.55 -6.40 -19.22
CA LYS A 33 -1.70 -7.80 -18.82
C LYS A 33 -3.17 -8.18 -18.69
N GLN A 34 -3.50 -9.40 -19.10
CA GLN A 34 -4.84 -9.94 -19.02
C GLN A 34 -5.17 -10.29 -17.57
N VAL A 35 -6.28 -9.76 -17.04
CA VAL A 35 -6.66 -9.98 -15.63
C VAL A 35 -7.42 -11.28 -15.43
N THR A 36 -7.97 -11.84 -16.49
CA THR A 36 -8.81 -13.05 -16.50
C THR A 36 -8.01 -14.35 -16.63
N GLY A 37 -6.68 -14.25 -16.79
CA GLY A 37 -5.75 -15.37 -16.80
C GLY A 37 -5.14 -15.66 -15.43
N THR A 38 -4.17 -16.57 -15.39
CA THR A 38 -3.46 -16.97 -14.16
C THR A 38 -2.11 -16.30 -13.97
N ASP A 39 -1.67 -15.51 -14.95
CA ASP A 39 -0.40 -14.80 -14.87
C ASP A 39 -0.43 -13.73 -13.78
N GLU A 40 0.74 -13.41 -13.21
CA GLU A 40 0.86 -12.32 -12.26
C GLU A 40 0.54 -10.99 -12.96
N ILE A 41 -0.50 -10.32 -12.47
CA ILE A 41 -0.93 -9.02 -12.98
C ILE A 41 0.04 -7.95 -12.48
N THR A 42 0.21 -7.87 -11.16
CA THR A 42 1.11 -6.89 -10.55
C THR A 42 1.66 -7.40 -9.24
N SER A 43 2.76 -6.79 -8.80
CA SER A 43 3.38 -7.05 -7.52
C SER A 43 3.75 -5.72 -6.87
N VAL A 44 3.36 -5.55 -5.61
CA VAL A 44 3.62 -4.35 -4.83
C VAL A 44 4.52 -4.71 -3.67
N ALA A 45 5.66 -4.04 -3.53
CA ALA A 45 6.51 -4.16 -2.35
C ALA A 45 5.79 -3.57 -1.12
N LEU A 46 5.73 -4.34 -0.04
CA LEU A 46 5.08 -3.97 1.22
C LEU A 46 6.07 -3.32 2.21
N ASP A 47 7.36 -3.41 1.93
CA ASP A 47 8.44 -2.89 2.75
C ASP A 47 9.46 -2.10 1.90
N PRO A 48 10.18 -1.14 2.50
CA PRO A 48 11.17 -0.34 1.79
C PRO A 48 12.36 -1.15 1.27
N ASP A 49 12.65 -2.30 1.88
CA ASP A 49 13.72 -3.20 1.44
C ASP A 49 13.26 -4.17 0.32
N ALA A 50 11.99 -4.08 -0.09
CA ALA A 50 11.34 -4.93 -1.10
C ALA A 50 11.50 -6.44 -0.85
N THR A 51 11.65 -6.85 0.41
CA THR A 51 11.77 -8.27 0.80
C THR A 51 10.41 -8.97 0.89
N ASN A 52 9.34 -8.21 1.11
CA ASN A 52 7.97 -8.68 1.19
C ASN A 52 7.15 -8.01 0.09
N SER A 53 6.47 -8.81 -0.73
CA SER A 53 5.63 -8.28 -1.80
C SER A 53 4.23 -8.90 -1.76
N LEU A 54 3.23 -8.10 -2.09
CA LEU A 54 1.90 -8.56 -2.41
C LEU A 54 1.80 -8.75 -3.93
N SER A 55 1.83 -10.01 -4.35
CA SER A 55 1.57 -10.41 -5.74
C SER A 55 0.07 -10.62 -5.95
N VAL A 56 -0.46 -10.08 -7.05
CA VAL A 56 -1.84 -10.26 -7.47
C VAL A 56 -1.87 -11.29 -8.60
N THR A 57 -2.27 -12.50 -8.24
CA THR A 57 -2.42 -13.65 -9.14
C THR A 57 -3.78 -14.28 -8.92
N PHE A 58 -4.47 -14.68 -9.99
CA PHE A 58 -5.69 -15.45 -9.90
C PHE A 58 -5.41 -16.94 -10.09
N THR A 59 -6.13 -17.78 -9.35
CA THR A 59 -6.01 -19.25 -9.46
C THR A 59 -6.91 -19.86 -10.52
N THR A 60 -7.96 -19.13 -10.91
CA THR A 60 -8.97 -19.60 -11.86
C THR A 60 -8.74 -18.96 -13.22
N ASP A 61 -8.51 -19.79 -14.23
CA ASP A 61 -8.41 -19.35 -15.62
C ASP A 61 -9.81 -19.21 -16.24
N LEU A 62 -10.11 -18.01 -16.74
CA LEU A 62 -11.33 -17.71 -17.50
C LEU A 62 -11.07 -17.56 -19.01
N SER A 63 -9.83 -17.73 -19.47
CA SER A 63 -9.42 -17.46 -20.87
C SER A 63 -10.02 -18.42 -21.91
N THR A 64 -10.65 -19.52 -21.50
CA THR A 64 -11.13 -20.56 -22.43
C THR A 64 -12.64 -20.81 -22.35
N ILE A 65 -13.46 -19.81 -22.67
CA ILE A 65 -14.92 -19.93 -22.75
C ILE A 65 -15.36 -20.49 -24.12
N SER A 66 -14.46 -20.48 -25.11
CA SER A 66 -14.65 -20.95 -26.48
C SER A 66 -14.99 -22.44 -26.65
N ALA A 67 -14.95 -23.25 -25.58
CA ALA A 67 -15.29 -24.68 -25.62
C ALA A 67 -16.77 -24.98 -25.34
N LEU A 68 -17.54 -23.99 -24.89
CA LEU A 68 -19.00 -24.11 -24.72
C LEU A 68 -19.69 -24.34 -26.07
N ALA A 69 -20.69 -25.21 -26.08
CA ALA A 69 -21.57 -25.40 -27.23
C ALA A 69 -22.99 -25.58 -26.73
N ILE A 70 -23.97 -25.10 -27.49
CA ILE A 70 -25.40 -25.23 -27.14
C ILE A 70 -25.81 -26.70 -26.95
N THR A 71 -25.16 -27.63 -27.65
CA THR A 71 -25.38 -29.08 -27.55
C THR A 71 -24.73 -29.71 -26.32
N GLY A 72 -23.81 -29.02 -25.64
CA GLY A 72 -23.14 -29.48 -24.42
C GLY A 72 -24.02 -29.41 -23.17
N GLY A 73 -25.20 -28.78 -23.27
CA GLY A 73 -26.18 -28.69 -22.20
C GLY A 73 -25.78 -27.71 -21.08
N ALA A 74 -26.67 -27.59 -20.08
CA ALA A 74 -26.53 -26.62 -18.99
C ALA A 74 -25.31 -26.87 -18.07
N ALA A 75 -24.73 -28.06 -18.09
CA ALA A 75 -23.60 -28.42 -17.23
C ALA A 75 -22.35 -27.60 -17.55
N GLY A 76 -22.02 -27.42 -18.84
CA GLY A 76 -20.88 -26.60 -19.25
C GLY A 76 -21.03 -25.14 -18.83
N VAL A 77 -22.23 -24.58 -19.04
CA VAL A 77 -22.57 -23.22 -18.59
C VAL A 77 -22.41 -23.09 -17.07
N THR A 78 -22.90 -24.08 -16.31
CA THR A 78 -22.79 -24.10 -14.85
C THR A 78 -21.32 -24.14 -14.39
N THR A 79 -20.48 -24.91 -15.08
CA THR A 79 -19.03 -24.97 -14.78
C THR A 79 -18.36 -23.63 -15.01
N GLU A 80 -18.57 -22.99 -16.16
CA GLU A 80 -17.94 -21.69 -16.47
C GLU A 80 -18.49 -20.57 -15.56
N MET A 81 -19.78 -20.60 -15.22
CA MET A 81 -20.33 -19.71 -14.19
C MET A 81 -19.66 -19.92 -12.81
N GLY A 82 -19.41 -21.17 -12.43
CA GLY A 82 -18.70 -21.50 -11.19
C GLY A 82 -17.29 -20.93 -11.16
N LYS A 83 -16.55 -21.02 -12.28
CA LYS A 83 -15.24 -20.39 -12.42
C LYS A 83 -15.31 -18.86 -12.30
N ALA A 84 -16.27 -18.23 -12.97
CA ALA A 84 -16.46 -16.78 -12.89
C ALA A 84 -16.78 -16.32 -11.45
N LEU A 85 -17.59 -17.08 -10.70
CA LEU A 85 -17.87 -16.81 -9.29
C LEU A 85 -16.62 -16.97 -8.41
N SER A 86 -15.82 -18.01 -8.65
CA SER A 86 -14.53 -18.20 -7.95
C SER A 86 -13.58 -17.04 -8.20
N TYR A 87 -13.44 -16.60 -9.46
CA TYR A 87 -12.66 -15.44 -9.85
C TYR A 87 -13.13 -14.16 -9.14
N LEU A 88 -14.43 -13.86 -9.15
CA LEU A 88 -15.01 -12.70 -8.45
C LEU A 88 -14.78 -12.77 -6.94
N THR A 89 -14.83 -13.97 -6.36
CA THR A 89 -14.56 -14.17 -4.93
C THR A 89 -13.10 -13.90 -4.60
N GLU A 90 -12.18 -14.34 -5.44
CA GLU A 90 -10.75 -14.08 -5.31
C GLU A 90 -10.45 -12.58 -5.47
N ALA A 91 -11.04 -11.91 -6.46
CA ALA A 91 -10.89 -10.47 -6.66
C ALA A 91 -11.35 -9.66 -5.43
N LYS A 92 -12.49 -10.04 -4.83
CA LYS A 92 -12.96 -9.43 -3.58
C LYS A 92 -12.04 -9.69 -2.39
N LYS A 93 -11.38 -10.85 -2.33
CA LYS A 93 -10.39 -11.12 -1.27
C LYS A 93 -9.19 -10.20 -1.41
N PHE A 94 -8.68 -10.01 -2.63
CA PHE A 94 -7.58 -9.08 -2.87
C PHE A 94 -7.95 -7.64 -2.50
N ASP A 95 -9.15 -7.18 -2.86
CA ASP A 95 -9.65 -5.85 -2.48
C ASP A 95 -9.60 -5.65 -0.94
N ASN A 96 -10.10 -6.63 -0.17
CA ASN A 96 -10.02 -6.59 1.29
C ASN A 96 -8.58 -6.61 1.84
N ILE A 97 -7.69 -7.38 1.22
CA ILE A 97 -6.28 -7.45 1.65
C ILE A 97 -5.59 -6.11 1.40
N VAL A 98 -5.81 -5.50 0.24
CA VAL A 98 -5.25 -4.19 -0.10
C VAL A 98 -5.74 -3.12 0.87
N ASP A 99 -7.04 -3.07 1.15
CA ASP A 99 -7.63 -2.14 2.12
C ASP A 99 -7.02 -2.27 3.52
N GLN A 100 -6.80 -3.51 3.98
CA GLN A 100 -6.17 -3.76 5.27
C GLN A 100 -4.70 -3.35 5.28
N GLN A 101 -3.98 -3.62 4.19
CA GLN A 101 -2.57 -3.25 4.06
C GLN A 101 -2.36 -1.73 4.04
N VAL A 102 -3.24 -0.98 3.35
CA VAL A 102 -3.21 0.49 3.35
C VAL A 102 -3.39 1.02 4.77
N ARG A 103 -4.41 0.56 5.51
CA ARG A 103 -4.65 0.99 6.90
C ARG A 103 -3.51 0.65 7.85
N MET A 104 -2.91 -0.54 7.68
CA MET A 104 -1.76 -0.94 8.49
C MET A 104 -0.54 -0.06 8.18
N THR A 105 -0.30 0.24 6.90
CA THR A 105 0.78 1.11 6.46
C THR A 105 0.63 2.52 7.03
N ASP A 106 -0.57 3.09 7.00
CA ASP A 106 -0.86 4.41 7.60
C ASP A 106 -0.56 4.44 9.09
N THR A 107 -0.94 3.38 9.81
CA THR A 107 -0.67 3.24 11.25
C THR A 107 0.83 3.14 11.53
N ILE A 108 1.58 2.38 10.71
CA ILE A 108 3.04 2.27 10.80
C ILE A 108 3.70 3.63 10.54
N ILE A 109 3.25 4.37 9.52
CA ILE A 109 3.78 5.70 9.20
C ILE A 109 3.54 6.66 10.37
N ALA A 110 2.31 6.73 10.89
CA ALA A 110 1.97 7.59 12.01
C ALA A 110 2.81 7.25 13.26
N SER A 111 2.98 5.96 13.56
CA SER A 111 3.81 5.50 14.67
C SER A 111 5.29 5.87 14.48
N LYS A 112 5.85 5.68 13.29
CA LYS A 112 7.24 6.06 12.97
C LYS A 112 7.45 7.57 13.06
N GLN A 113 6.50 8.38 12.60
CA GLN A 113 6.55 9.84 12.74
C GLN A 113 6.50 10.27 14.22
N ALA A 114 5.65 9.63 15.03
CA ALA A 114 5.59 9.92 16.47
C ALA A 114 6.90 9.59 17.19
N VAL A 115 7.55 8.46 16.87
CA VAL A 115 8.86 8.09 17.42
C VAL A 115 9.96 9.05 16.95
N MET A 116 9.93 9.45 15.67
CA MET A 116 10.89 10.41 15.13
C MET A 116 10.77 11.78 15.81
N SER A 117 9.55 12.27 16.03
CA SER A 117 9.31 13.48 16.82
C SER A 117 9.85 13.31 18.23
N LEU A 118 9.50 12.23 18.93
CA LEU A 118 9.96 11.98 20.30
C LEU A 118 11.50 12.02 20.42
N ILE A 119 12.23 11.38 19.51
CA ILE A 119 13.70 11.37 19.54
C ILE A 119 14.25 12.78 19.29
N THR A 120 13.74 13.46 18.26
CA THR A 120 14.23 14.80 17.88
C THR A 120 13.92 15.84 18.97
N ASP A 121 12.71 15.78 19.55
CA ASP A 121 12.26 16.70 20.59
C ASP A 121 13.05 16.51 21.90
N ILE A 122 13.45 15.28 22.24
CA ILE A 122 14.30 15.00 23.40
C ILE A 122 15.70 15.61 23.19
N ASP A 123 16.29 15.41 22.01
CA ASP A 123 17.62 15.93 21.71
C ASP A 123 17.63 17.47 21.71
N GLU A 124 16.59 18.11 21.16
CA GLU A 124 16.44 19.57 21.21
C GLU A 124 16.28 20.09 22.64
N ALA A 125 15.50 19.40 23.48
CA ALA A 125 15.32 19.77 24.89
C ALA A 125 16.61 19.60 25.70
N GLU A 126 17.40 18.56 25.44
CA GLU A 126 18.71 18.35 26.07
C GLU A 126 19.69 19.45 25.66
N GLN A 127 19.79 19.77 24.37
CA GLN A 127 20.64 20.87 23.89
C GLN A 127 20.22 22.23 24.45
N MET A 128 18.91 22.51 24.56
CA MET A 128 18.44 23.74 25.20
C MET A 128 18.86 23.81 26.67
N ASN A 129 18.80 22.70 27.41
CA ASN A 129 19.27 22.67 28.79
C ASN A 129 20.77 22.92 28.90
N GLU A 130 21.59 22.36 28.00
CA GLU A 130 23.03 22.66 27.95
C GLU A 130 23.30 24.14 27.64
N VAL A 131 22.58 24.74 26.70
CA VAL A 131 22.72 26.18 26.37
C VAL A 131 22.33 27.06 27.56
N VAL A 132 21.28 26.69 28.31
CA VAL A 132 20.89 27.39 29.53
C VAL A 132 21.97 27.25 30.61
N ASP A 133 22.51 26.05 30.85
CA ASP A 133 23.61 25.85 31.82
C ASP A 133 24.85 26.67 31.44
N LEU A 134 25.23 26.64 30.15
CA LEU A 134 26.34 27.43 29.64
C LEU A 134 26.11 28.93 29.83
N SER A 135 24.89 29.42 29.57
CA SER A 135 24.53 30.82 29.76
C SER A 135 24.59 31.23 31.23
N ILE A 136 24.13 30.38 32.15
CA ILE A 136 24.24 30.60 33.60
C ILE A 136 25.71 30.67 34.01
N ARG A 137 26.54 29.73 33.54
CA ARG A 137 28.00 29.75 33.82
C ARG A 137 28.67 30.99 33.28
N GLN A 138 28.32 31.44 32.08
CA GLN A 138 28.84 32.69 31.51
C GLN A 138 28.43 33.91 32.34
N GLN A 139 27.16 34.01 32.74
CA GLN A 139 26.68 35.09 33.61
C GLN A 139 27.36 35.05 34.99
N ALA A 140 27.53 33.86 35.56
CA ALA A 140 28.27 33.67 36.81
C ALA A 140 29.73 34.07 36.66
N ALA A 141 30.41 33.69 35.57
CA ALA A 141 31.78 34.09 35.29
C ALA A 141 31.93 35.60 35.13
N VAL A 142 31.02 36.26 34.40
CA VAL A 142 31.00 37.73 34.26
C VAL A 142 30.74 38.41 35.60
N SER A 143 29.79 37.90 36.40
CA SER A 143 29.51 38.41 37.74
C SER A 143 30.70 38.24 38.68
N MET A 144 31.38 37.09 38.64
CA MET A 144 32.61 36.84 39.40
C MET A 144 33.76 37.74 38.96
N MET A 145 33.92 37.99 37.65
CA MET A 145 34.89 38.96 37.16
C MET A 145 34.57 40.38 37.62
N ALA A 146 33.29 40.78 37.60
CA ALA A 146 32.86 42.08 38.11
C ALA A 146 33.09 42.22 39.63
N GLN A 147 32.79 41.18 40.40
CA GLN A 147 33.06 41.11 41.84
C GLN A 147 34.57 41.12 42.14
N GLY A 148 35.36 40.37 41.38
CA GLY A 148 36.81 40.35 41.49
C GLY A 148 37.44 41.71 41.21
N ASN A 149 37.00 42.40 40.16
CA ASN A 149 37.45 43.76 39.83
C ASN A 149 37.04 44.78 40.92
N MET A 150 35.85 44.64 41.49
CA MET A 150 35.41 45.48 42.62
C MET A 150 36.23 45.22 43.90
N LEU A 151 36.56 43.97 44.21
CA LEU A 151 37.43 43.61 45.33
C LEU A 151 38.86 44.15 45.15
N GLN A 152 39.39 44.13 43.93
CA GLN A 152 40.70 44.71 43.63
C GLN A 152 40.70 46.23 43.79
N SER A 153 39.63 46.90 43.33
CA SER A 153 39.46 48.33 43.50
C SER A 153 39.27 48.74 44.98
N SER A 154 38.57 47.94 45.78
CA SER A 154 38.37 48.23 47.20
C SER A 154 39.64 47.97 48.03
N LEU A 155 40.43 46.96 47.68
CA LEU A 155 41.76 46.72 48.26
C LEU A 155 42.72 47.86 47.93
N ALA A 156 42.73 48.36 46.70
CA ALA A 156 43.58 49.50 46.32
C ALA A 156 43.24 50.76 47.13
N ARG A 157 41.96 51.03 47.39
CA ARG A 157 41.51 52.13 48.27
C ARG A 157 41.82 51.95 49.76
N LEU A 158 42.12 50.73 50.21
CA LEU A 158 42.43 50.45 51.62
C LEU A 158 43.93 50.62 51.93
N TYR A 159 44.77 50.66 50.89
CA TYR A 159 46.22 50.82 50.97
C TYR A 159 46.71 52.23 50.53
N GLU A 160 45.77 53.13 50.16
CA GLU A 160 45.94 54.59 50.15
C GLU A 160 45.43 55.18 51.46
#